data_AF-A0A2G6GU16-F1
#
_entry.id   AF-A0A2G6GU16-F1
#
_cell.length_a   1.000
_cell.length_b   1.000
_cell.length_c   1.000
_cell.angle_alpha   90.00
_cell.angle_beta   90.00
_cell.angle_gamma   90.00
#
_symmetry.space_group_name_H-M   'P 1'
#
loop_
_entity.id
_entity.type
_entity.pdbx_description
1 polymer ?
#
loop_
_entity_poly.entity_id
_entity_poly.type
_entity_poly.pdbx_seq_one_letter_code
_entity_poly.pdbx_strand_id
1 'polypeptide(L)'
;MLIDTGKRTMRLQMAKQLLAIIIIIIVAVIHLSPLRYWFDDHGINRTYIYIGLPILYILWYASYIVRDYEYVYVSDTIVPGRLLIRHYRIRPFSSRKEEFQIPLNEVDSYLFTREGMGRRYFFIWQGRGTQTYVYPKVSLAILSAEEQELLKATLEKYAKRKGFTPQA
;
A
#
# COMPACT_ATOMS: atom_id res chain seq x y z
N MET A 1 -3.76 -13.58 16.07
CA MET A 1 -2.99 -12.84 15.05
C MET A 1 -3.46 -11.39 14.97
N LEU A 2 -2.52 -10.45 14.89
CA LEU A 2 -2.78 -9.05 14.62
C LEU A 2 -1.74 -8.53 13.62
N ILE A 3 -2.17 -8.07 12.45
CA ILE A 3 -1.35 -7.26 11.54
C ILE A 3 -1.96 -5.86 11.52
N ASP A 4 -1.12 -4.85 11.80
CA ASP A 4 -1.48 -3.44 11.64
C ASP A 4 -0.35 -2.70 10.93
N THR A 5 -0.65 -2.22 9.73
CA THR A 5 0.30 -1.48 8.87
C THR A 5 0.13 0.04 9.00
N GLY A 6 -0.59 0.50 10.03
CA GLY A 6 -0.95 1.91 10.22
C GLY A 6 0.24 2.81 10.41
N LYS A 7 1.19 2.40 11.26
CA LYS A 7 2.44 3.16 11.48
C LYS A 7 3.24 3.33 10.19
N ARG A 8 3.30 2.30 9.34
CA ARG A 8 4.02 2.37 8.05
C ARG A 8 3.28 3.27 7.06
N THR A 9 1.97 3.16 6.99
CA THR A 9 1.11 4.02 6.16
C THR A 9 1.26 5.49 6.54
N MET A 10 1.22 5.79 7.84
CA MET A 10 1.38 7.15 8.37
C MET A 10 2.77 7.71 8.05
N ARG A 11 3.84 6.94 8.26
CA ARG A 11 5.21 7.35 7.89
C ARG A 11 5.32 7.68 6.40
N LEU A 12 4.68 6.88 5.55
CA LEU A 12 4.69 7.08 4.10
C LEU A 12 3.95 8.36 3.69
N GLN A 13 2.84 8.67 4.36
CA GLN A 13 2.12 9.92 4.16
C GLN A 13 2.91 11.15 4.66
N MET A 14 3.55 11.04 5.83
CA MET A 14 4.43 12.08 6.37
C MET A 14 5.64 12.34 5.48
N ALA A 15 6.29 11.29 4.96
CA ALA A 15 7.43 11.41 4.06
C ALA A 15 7.06 12.18 2.78
N LYS A 16 5.87 11.97 2.22
CA LYS A 16 5.37 12.71 1.04
C LYS A 16 5.24 14.21 1.30
N GLN A 17 4.71 14.60 2.47
CA GLN A 17 4.55 15.99 2.86
C GLN A 17 5.90 16.64 3.18
N LEU A 18 6.73 15.94 3.95
CA LEU A 18 8.06 16.44 4.34
C LEU A 18 8.97 16.63 3.13
N LEU A 19 8.96 15.71 2.16
CA LEU A 19 9.71 15.86 0.92
C LEU A 19 9.22 17.07 0.09
N ALA A 20 7.90 17.28 0.01
CA ALA A 20 7.36 18.45 -0.68
C ALA A 20 7.79 19.76 -0.03
N ILE A 21 7.77 19.83 1.31
CA ILE A 21 8.25 20.99 2.08
C ILE A 21 9.74 21.24 1.80
N ILE A 22 10.57 20.19 1.84
CA ILE A 22 12.01 20.29 1.55
C ILE A 22 12.24 20.86 0.15
N ILE A 23 11.51 20.37 -0.87
CA ILE A 23 11.65 20.85 -2.24
C ILE A 23 11.29 22.33 -2.34
N ILE A 24 10.20 22.75 -1.71
CA ILE A 24 9.79 24.17 -1.68
C ILE A 24 10.86 25.03 -1.02
N ILE A 25 11.43 24.59 0.11
CA ILE A 25 12.50 25.30 0.81
C ILE A 25 13.74 25.41 -0.09
N ILE A 26 14.16 24.33 -0.76
CA ILE A 26 15.31 24.35 -1.68
C ILE A 26 15.07 25.36 -2.81
N VAL A 27 13.89 25.34 -3.44
CA VAL A 27 13.54 26.27 -4.51
C VAL A 27 13.54 27.72 -4.00
N ALA A 28 12.96 27.97 -2.82
CA ALA A 28 12.93 29.29 -2.21
C ALA A 28 14.33 29.80 -1.86
N VAL A 29 15.19 28.96 -1.28
CA VAL A 29 16.58 29.31 -0.96
C VAL A 29 17.35 29.64 -2.24
N ILE A 30 17.25 28.84 -3.29
CA ILE A 30 17.95 29.12 -4.56
C ILE A 30 17.46 30.43 -5.19
N HIS A 31 16.18 30.76 -5.03
CA HIS A 31 15.59 31.96 -5.60
C HIS A 31 15.92 33.25 -4.82
N LEU A 32 15.87 33.19 -3.49
CA LEU A 32 15.97 34.36 -2.60
C LEU A 32 17.38 34.61 -2.02
N SER A 33 18.22 33.58 -1.96
CA SER A 33 19.57 33.68 -1.38
C SER A 33 20.58 34.30 -2.36
N PRO A 34 21.67 34.90 -1.88
CA PRO A 34 22.82 35.27 -2.72
C PRO A 34 23.41 34.11 -3.55
N LEU A 35 23.07 32.85 -3.21
CA LEU A 35 23.31 31.68 -4.07
C LEU A 35 22.79 31.88 -5.50
N ARG A 36 21.72 32.66 -5.65
CA ARG A 36 21.17 33.06 -6.96
C ARG A 36 22.26 33.60 -7.88
N TYR A 37 23.10 34.50 -7.37
CA TYR A 37 24.18 35.15 -8.13
C TYR A 37 25.34 34.19 -8.36
N TRP A 38 25.65 33.33 -7.39
CA TRP A 38 26.68 32.30 -7.54
C TRP A 38 26.38 31.32 -8.69
N PHE A 39 25.12 30.88 -8.82
CA PHE A 39 24.69 30.01 -9.92
C PHE A 39 24.74 30.70 -11.28
N ASP A 40 24.39 31.99 -11.33
CA ASP A 40 24.47 32.77 -12.57
C ASP A 40 25.93 32.96 -13.02
N ASP A 41 26.83 33.22 -12.07
CA ASP A 41 28.26 33.41 -12.33
C ASP A 41 28.95 32.11 -12.81
N HIS A 42 28.49 30.95 -12.33
CA HIS A 42 28.98 29.63 -12.76
C HIS A 42 28.27 29.07 -14.01
N GLY A 43 27.37 29.83 -14.64
CA GLY A 43 26.66 29.42 -15.86
C GLY A 43 25.66 28.27 -15.67
N ILE A 44 25.25 27.97 -14.43
CA ILE A 44 24.31 26.88 -14.14
C ILE A 44 22.88 27.38 -14.35
N ASN A 45 22.20 26.82 -15.34
CA ASN A 45 20.82 27.20 -15.62
C ASN A 45 19.86 26.68 -14.53
N ARG A 46 19.42 27.58 -13.66
CA ARG A 46 18.47 27.33 -12.56
C ARG A 46 17.15 26.69 -13.00
N THR A 47 16.78 26.87 -14.26
CA THR A 47 15.59 26.26 -14.86
C THR A 47 15.60 24.73 -14.70
N TYR A 48 16.77 24.10 -14.82
CA TYR A 48 16.90 22.66 -14.61
C TYR A 48 16.58 22.24 -13.17
N ILE A 49 16.87 23.09 -12.18
CA ILE A 49 16.57 22.80 -10.78
C ILE A 49 15.08 23.01 -10.50
N TYR A 50 14.52 24.12 -10.99
CA TYR A 50 13.11 24.46 -10.79
C TYR A 50 12.16 23.47 -11.45
N ILE A 51 12.55 22.86 -12.58
CA ILE A 51 11.76 21.84 -13.27
C ILE A 51 12.15 20.43 -12.80
N GLY A 52 13.44 20.17 -12.62
CA GLY A 52 13.97 18.85 -12.29
C GLY A 52 13.52 18.35 -10.92
N LEU A 53 13.49 19.20 -9.89
CA LEU A 53 13.05 18.79 -8.54
C LEU A 53 11.56 18.39 -8.51
N PRO A 54 10.62 19.17 -9.07
CA PRO A 54 9.23 18.73 -9.21
C PRO A 54 9.07 17.46 -10.02
N ILE A 55 9.79 17.29 -11.13
CA ILE A 55 9.74 16.06 -11.93
C ILE A 55 10.21 14.87 -11.09
N LEU A 56 11.33 14.99 -10.38
CA LEU A 56 11.84 13.93 -9.53
C LEU A 56 10.83 13.55 -8.42
N TYR A 57 10.17 14.56 -7.83
CA TYR A 57 9.09 14.34 -6.87
C TYR A 57 7.90 13.60 -7.48
N ILE A 58 7.47 13.99 -8.68
CA ILE A 58 6.37 13.35 -9.40
C ILE A 58 6.74 11.90 -9.73
N LEU A 59 7.96 11.63 -10.20
CA LEU A 59 8.43 10.27 -10.48
C LEU A 59 8.49 9.42 -9.21
N TRP A 60 9.03 9.99 -8.12
CA TRP A 60 9.04 9.35 -6.81
C TRP A 60 7.61 9.04 -6.34
N TYR A 61 6.68 9.97 -6.47
CA TYR A 61 5.27 9.78 -6.11
C TYR A 61 4.59 8.73 -7.00
N ALA A 62 4.83 8.77 -8.32
CA ALA A 62 4.30 7.82 -9.28
C ALA A 62 4.77 6.39 -8.96
N SER A 63 5.99 6.21 -8.46
CA SER A 63 6.48 4.91 -8.01
C SER A 63 5.60 4.28 -6.91
N TYR A 64 5.01 5.08 -6.02
CA TYR A 64 4.08 4.60 -5.00
C TYR A 64 2.74 4.18 -5.57
N ILE A 65 2.24 4.91 -6.58
CA ILE A 65 1.02 4.53 -7.30
C ILE A 65 1.24 3.20 -8.02
N VAL A 66 2.40 3.07 -8.66
CA VAL A 66 2.78 1.84 -9.38
C VAL A 66 2.89 0.64 -8.44
N ARG A 67 3.30 0.82 -7.19
CA ARG A 67 3.38 -0.27 -6.21
C ARG A 67 2.06 -0.60 -5.51
N ASP A 68 1.03 0.21 -5.71
CA ASP A 68 -0.31 0.01 -5.15
C ASP A 68 -0.31 -0.26 -3.64
N TYR A 69 0.32 0.64 -2.88
CA TYR A 69 0.35 0.54 -1.42
C TYR A 69 -1.07 0.72 -0.85
N GLU A 70 -1.51 -0.28 -0.10
CA GLU A 70 -2.76 -0.25 0.65
C GLU A 70 -2.43 -0.37 2.14
N TYR A 71 -3.21 0.31 2.98
CA TYR A 71 -3.26 -0.03 4.39
C TYR A 71 -3.96 -1.38 4.51
N VAL A 72 -3.40 -2.27 5.31
CA VAL A 72 -3.97 -3.57 5.63
C VAL A 72 -3.96 -3.77 7.15
N TYR A 73 -5.11 -4.18 7.65
CA TYR A 73 -5.34 -4.59 9.03
C TYR A 73 -6.00 -5.96 9.04
N VAL A 74 -5.41 -6.92 9.76
CA VAL A 74 -5.96 -8.26 9.88
C VAL A 74 -5.96 -8.68 11.34
N SER A 75 -7.11 -9.12 11.85
CA SER A 75 -7.23 -9.66 13.20
C SER A 75 -8.21 -10.82 13.24
N ASP A 76 -7.81 -11.90 13.92
CA ASP A 76 -8.67 -13.04 14.27
C ASP A 76 -9.05 -13.06 15.77
N THR A 77 -8.51 -12.11 16.57
CA THR A 77 -8.68 -12.06 18.03
C THR A 77 -9.72 -11.04 18.49
N ILE A 78 -9.93 -9.95 17.75
CA ILE A 78 -10.79 -8.84 18.19
C ILE A 78 -12.26 -9.20 18.16
N VAL A 79 -12.68 -9.96 17.14
CA VAL A 79 -14.06 -10.43 17.01
C VAL A 79 -14.02 -11.96 17.14
N PRO A 80 -14.48 -12.53 18.27
CA PRO A 80 -14.44 -13.97 18.48
C PRO A 80 -15.15 -14.71 17.33
N GLY A 81 -14.48 -15.70 16.75
CA GLY A 81 -15.05 -16.51 15.68
C GLY A 81 -15.09 -15.84 14.30
N ARG A 82 -14.54 -14.62 14.13
CA ARG A 82 -14.48 -13.93 12.84
C ARG A 82 -13.08 -13.41 12.52
N LEU A 83 -12.71 -13.51 11.25
CA LEU A 83 -11.55 -12.84 10.66
C LEU A 83 -11.97 -11.45 10.21
N LEU A 84 -11.44 -10.42 10.88
CA LEU A 84 -11.60 -9.02 10.52
C LEU A 84 -10.47 -8.60 9.60
N ILE A 85 -10.81 -8.14 8.39
CA ILE A 85 -9.85 -7.55 7.45
C ILE A 85 -10.36 -6.15 7.10
N ARG A 86 -9.51 -5.15 7.34
CA ARG A 86 -9.74 -3.77 6.88
C ARG A 86 -8.63 -3.38 5.94
N HIS A 87 -8.99 -2.78 4.82
CA HIS A 87 -8.01 -2.21 3.92
C HIS A 87 -8.52 -0.93 3.26
N TYR A 88 -7.57 -0.08 2.90
CA TYR A 88 -7.85 1.10 2.09
C TYR A 88 -6.65 1.49 1.25
N ARG A 89 -6.92 2.02 0.05
CA ARG A 89 -5.88 2.42 -0.89
C ARG A 89 -5.24 3.73 -0.48
N ILE A 90 -3.91 3.78 -0.46
CA ILE A 90 -3.13 5.00 -0.19
C ILE A 90 -2.89 5.74 -1.51
N ARG A 91 -3.98 6.09 -2.20
CA ARG A 91 -3.96 6.84 -3.46
C ARG A 91 -4.54 8.25 -3.24
N PRO A 92 -4.06 9.26 -3.99
CA PRO A 92 -4.69 10.58 -3.94
C PRO A 92 -6.16 10.45 -4.36
N PHE A 93 -7.03 11.17 -3.67
CA PHE A 93 -8.49 11.21 -3.93
C PHE A 93 -9.24 9.88 -3.77
N SER A 94 -8.60 8.83 -3.26
CA SER A 94 -9.26 7.58 -2.90
C SER A 94 -9.56 7.55 -1.40
N SER A 95 -10.83 7.71 -1.04
CA SER A 95 -11.31 7.59 0.36
C SER A 95 -11.98 6.26 0.66
N ARG A 96 -12.02 5.32 -0.31
CA ARG A 96 -12.72 4.05 -0.14
C ARG A 96 -12.04 3.21 0.94
N LYS A 97 -12.75 3.07 2.07
CA LYS A 97 -12.40 2.17 3.17
C LYS A 97 -13.27 0.94 3.01
N GLU A 98 -12.63 -0.22 2.95
CA GLU A 98 -13.29 -1.50 2.86
C GLU A 98 -13.00 -2.27 4.15
N GLU A 99 -14.05 -2.77 4.77
CA GLU A 99 -13.98 -3.62 5.95
C GLU A 99 -14.86 -4.83 5.70
N PHE A 100 -14.29 -6.01 5.94
CA PHE A 100 -15.05 -7.25 5.89
C PHE A 100 -14.73 -8.12 7.09
N GLN A 101 -15.78 -8.81 7.55
CA GLN A 101 -15.74 -9.74 8.65
C GLN A 101 -16.22 -11.09 8.14
N ILE A 102 -15.33 -12.06 8.14
CA ILE A 102 -15.62 -13.40 7.63
C ILE A 102 -15.67 -14.35 8.83
N PRO A 103 -16.78 -15.06 9.08
CA PRO A 103 -16.80 -16.12 10.08
C PRO A 103 -15.72 -17.16 9.79
N LEU A 104 -14.93 -17.55 10.79
CA LEU A 104 -13.78 -18.44 10.61
C LEU A 104 -14.18 -19.81 10.04
N ASN A 105 -15.39 -20.26 10.35
CA ASN A 105 -16.00 -21.48 9.85
C ASN A 105 -16.51 -21.38 8.40
N GLU A 106 -16.55 -20.19 7.81
CA GLU A 106 -17.04 -19.94 6.45
C GLU A 106 -15.92 -19.58 5.46
N VAL A 107 -14.66 -19.54 5.91
CA VAL A 107 -13.50 -19.36 5.03
C VAL A 107 -13.35 -20.60 4.13
N ASP A 108 -13.64 -20.45 2.84
CA ASP A 108 -13.60 -21.57 1.88
C ASP A 108 -12.18 -21.74 1.33
N SER A 109 -11.63 -20.70 0.70
CA SER A 109 -10.32 -20.74 0.08
C SER A 109 -9.64 -19.37 0.06
N TYR A 110 -8.35 -19.35 -0.25
CA TYR A 110 -7.56 -18.14 -0.44
C TYR A 110 -6.56 -18.33 -1.59
N LEU A 111 -6.13 -17.22 -2.19
CA LEU A 111 -5.16 -17.21 -3.28
C LEU A 111 -4.21 -16.03 -3.12
N PHE A 112 -2.93 -16.31 -3.29
CA PHE A 112 -1.89 -15.30 -3.46
C PHE A 112 -1.53 -15.22 -4.93
N THR A 113 -1.75 -14.07 -5.57
CA THR A 113 -1.39 -13.85 -6.97
C THR A 113 -0.34 -12.76 -7.12
N ARG A 114 0.40 -12.83 -8.22
CA ARG A 114 1.30 -11.79 -8.69
C ARG A 114 0.70 -11.19 -9.96
N GLU A 115 0.35 -9.92 -9.91
CA GLU A 115 -0.04 -9.15 -11.10
C GLU A 115 1.17 -8.37 -11.65
N GLY A 116 0.99 -7.72 -12.80
CA GLY A 116 2.04 -6.97 -13.51
C GLY A 116 2.84 -6.00 -12.62
N MET A 117 4.10 -5.75 -13.00
CA MET A 117 5.08 -4.97 -12.23
C MET A 117 5.41 -5.53 -10.83
N GLY A 118 5.22 -6.84 -10.62
CA GLY A 118 5.60 -7.51 -9.37
C GLY A 118 4.64 -7.24 -8.21
N ARG A 119 3.45 -6.70 -8.50
CA ARG A 119 2.41 -6.46 -7.49
C ARG A 119 1.90 -7.78 -6.95
N ARG A 120 1.70 -7.84 -5.64
CA ARG A 120 1.23 -9.04 -4.94
C ARG A 120 -0.11 -8.74 -4.32
N TYR A 121 -1.07 -9.61 -4.57
CA TYR A 121 -2.43 -9.49 -4.04
C TYR A 121 -2.85 -10.79 -3.39
N PHE A 122 -3.76 -10.70 -2.42
CA PHE A 122 -4.49 -11.85 -1.96
C PHE A 122 -5.99 -11.71 -2.20
N PHE A 123 -6.62 -12.86 -2.42
CA PHE A 123 -8.05 -13.05 -2.57
C PHE A 123 -8.53 -14.02 -1.51
N ILE A 124 -9.74 -13.79 -1.00
CA ILE A 124 -10.39 -14.68 -0.05
C ILE A 124 -11.82 -14.96 -0.49
N TRP A 125 -12.20 -16.23 -0.38
CA TRP A 125 -13.53 -16.71 -0.71
C TRP A 125 -14.24 -17.20 0.55
N GLN A 126 -15.51 -16.83 0.68
CA GLN A 126 -16.39 -17.31 1.74
C GLN A 126 -17.43 -18.26 1.16
N GLY A 127 -17.54 -19.45 1.75
CA GLY A 127 -18.55 -20.43 1.40
C GLY A 127 -19.73 -20.34 2.36
N ARG A 128 -20.90 -19.91 1.88
CA ARG A 128 -22.14 -19.86 2.66
C ARG A 128 -23.20 -20.70 1.95
N GLY A 129 -23.43 -21.92 2.46
CA GLY A 129 -24.32 -22.89 1.82
C GLY A 129 -23.78 -23.35 0.47
N THR A 130 -24.57 -23.18 -0.59
CA THR A 130 -24.20 -23.51 -1.98
C THR A 130 -23.51 -22.35 -2.71
N GLN A 131 -23.44 -21.17 -2.12
CA GLN A 131 -22.89 -19.97 -2.74
C GLN A 131 -21.48 -19.66 -2.23
N THR A 132 -20.62 -19.23 -3.15
CA THR A 132 -19.27 -18.74 -2.86
C THR A 132 -19.21 -17.24 -3.12
N TYR A 133 -18.86 -16.47 -2.10
CA TYR A 133 -18.69 -15.03 -2.17
C TYR A 133 -17.21 -14.68 -2.31
N VAL A 134 -16.88 -13.80 -3.25
CA VAL A 134 -15.51 -13.30 -3.49
C VAL A 134 -15.35 -11.92 -2.88
N TYR A 135 -14.38 -11.77 -1.99
CA TYR A 135 -14.03 -10.47 -1.43
C TYR A 135 -13.10 -9.68 -2.36
N PRO A 136 -13.07 -8.33 -2.25
CA PRO A 136 -12.16 -7.51 -3.02
C PRO A 136 -10.70 -7.91 -2.76
N LYS A 137 -9.87 -7.77 -3.79
CA LYS A 137 -8.44 -8.03 -3.69
C LYS A 137 -7.77 -7.05 -2.75
N VAL A 138 -6.82 -7.55 -1.97
CA VAL A 138 -6.05 -6.75 -1.02
C VAL A 138 -4.57 -6.81 -1.39
N SER A 139 -3.93 -5.64 -1.47
CA SER A 139 -2.51 -5.52 -1.81
C SER A 139 -1.63 -5.97 -0.64
N LEU A 140 -0.59 -6.74 -0.96
CA LEU A 140 0.42 -7.20 0.01
C LEU A 140 1.64 -6.29 0.04
N ALA A 141 1.67 -5.21 -0.74
CA ALA A 141 2.85 -4.39 -0.97
C ALA A 141 3.42 -3.73 0.30
N ILE A 142 2.58 -3.49 1.31
CA ILE A 142 3.00 -2.86 2.57
C ILE A 142 3.41 -3.87 3.66
N LEU A 143 3.03 -5.15 3.50
CA LEU A 143 3.31 -6.19 4.49
C LEU A 143 4.78 -6.61 4.40
N SER A 144 5.41 -6.81 5.55
CA SER A 144 6.73 -7.43 5.65
C SER A 144 6.68 -8.91 5.25
N ALA A 145 7.84 -9.52 4.99
CA ALA A 145 7.91 -10.96 4.70
C ALA A 145 7.30 -11.80 5.84
N GLU A 146 7.63 -11.47 7.09
CA GLU A 146 7.09 -12.13 8.29
C GLU A 146 5.56 -11.96 8.40
N GLU A 147 5.03 -10.77 8.12
CA GLU A 147 3.59 -10.51 8.12
C GLU A 147 2.88 -11.28 7.00
N GLN A 148 3.49 -11.41 5.82
CA GLN A 148 2.96 -12.22 4.73
C GLN A 148 2.93 -13.71 5.11
N GLU A 149 3.97 -14.22 5.75
CA GLU A 149 4.02 -15.60 6.23
C GLU A 149 2.99 -15.86 7.33
N LEU A 150 2.86 -14.94 8.29
CA LEU A 150 1.87 -15.01 9.36
C LEU A 150 0.44 -14.98 8.81
N LEU A 151 0.18 -14.15 7.81
CA LEU A 151 -1.11 -14.09 7.10
C LEU A 151 -1.38 -15.41 6.39
N LYS A 152 -0.40 -15.93 5.66
CA LYS A 152 -0.53 -17.21 4.94
C LYS A 152 -0.82 -18.35 5.92
N ALA A 153 -0.06 -18.47 7.01
CA ALA A 153 -0.24 -19.51 8.02
C ALA A 153 -1.64 -19.43 8.67
N THR A 154 -2.13 -18.22 8.93
CA THR A 154 -3.46 -18.00 9.52
C THR A 154 -4.57 -18.37 8.54
N LEU A 155 -4.46 -17.95 7.28
CA LEU A 155 -5.43 -18.35 6.25
C LEU A 155 -5.42 -19.87 6.02
N GLU A 156 -4.25 -20.50 6.04
CA GLU A 156 -4.11 -21.95 5.92
C GLU A 156 -4.73 -22.72 7.09
N LYS A 157 -4.72 -22.14 8.29
CA LYS A 157 -5.38 -22.71 9.47
C LYS A 157 -6.91 -22.76 9.34
N TYR A 158 -7.51 -21.77 8.68
CA TYR A 158 -8.97 -21.62 8.61
C TYR A 158 -9.59 -22.04 7.27
N ALA A 159 -8.81 -22.09 6.19
CA ALA A 159 -9.31 -22.45 4.88
C ALA A 159 -9.71 -23.93 4.79
N LYS A 160 -10.92 -24.18 4.30
CA LYS A 160 -11.41 -25.54 4.04
C LYS A 160 -10.72 -26.19 2.84
N ARG A 161 -10.46 -25.41 1.79
CA ARG A 161 -9.75 -25.86 0.58
C ARG A 161 -8.35 -25.27 0.54
N LYS A 162 -7.36 -26.10 0.88
CA LYS A 162 -5.94 -25.76 0.79
C LYS A 162 -5.48 -25.80 -0.68
N GLY A 163 -4.78 -24.77 -1.13
CA GLY A 163 -4.17 -24.74 -2.46
C GLY A 163 -5.12 -24.45 -3.63
N PHE A 164 -6.24 -23.75 -3.40
CA PHE A 164 -7.14 -23.35 -4.48
C PHE A 164 -6.39 -22.47 -5.49
N THR A 165 -6.21 -23.00 -6.70
CA THR A 165 -5.76 -22.24 -7.86
C THR A 165 -7.01 -22.05 -8.71
N PRO A 166 -7.48 -20.81 -8.97
CA PRO A 166 -8.60 -20.61 -9.86
C PRO A 166 -8.27 -21.25 -11.20
N GLN A 167 -9.16 -22.10 -11.73
CA GLN A 167 -9.08 -22.47 -13.13
C GLN A 167 -9.28 -21.19 -13.94
N ALA A 168 -8.28 -20.88 -14.78
CA ALA A 168 -8.23 -19.71 -15.64
C ALA A 168 -9.32 -19.76 -16.72
#